data_AF-A0A6A6N0M1-F1
#
_entry.id   AF-A0A6A6N0M1-F1
#
_cell.length_a   1.000
_cell.length_b   1.000
_cell.length_c   1.000
_cell.angle_alpha   90.00
_cell.angle_beta   90.00
_cell.angle_gamma   90.00
#
_symmetry.space_group_name_H-M   'P 1'
#
loop_
_entity.id
_entity.type
_entity.pdbx_description
1 polymer ?
#
loop_
_entity_poly.entity_id
_entity_poly.type
_entity_poly.pdbx_seq_one_letter_code
_entity_poly.pdbx_strand_id
1 'polypeptide(L)'
;MAEMILSFVVDATLYRVASLITNEITGAWNLKNDLKGLEESLTLIRGVLQDAEEQQTEREPVKRWLKKLKDVADDADVLFDELAYEDLRRKVEMQEQLGREVSCLFSFSKGTRCVKKAELHVKMVHKVRKTIKLLKKIKNEATDFGLRVLSRDGIMSQINFDRTTDSILDNPIVGRKADVSEIVHLLSSCDQRVLTVVPIVGMGGLGKTALAKLVCHKAIERNLFDDKIWVCVSDNFNEQKILGEMLQTFNVNAGGVTNMDAILKELEKQLEGRKFLLVLDDVWNERNEVSNRWDDLRLVW
;
A
#
# COMPACT_ATOMS: atom_id res chain seq x y z
N MET A 1 -14.64 12.59 3.64
CA MET A 1 -13.35 12.78 2.92
C MET A 1 -12.15 12.88 3.87
N ALA A 2 -12.26 13.54 5.03
CA ALA A 2 -11.18 13.54 6.04
C ALA A 2 -10.91 12.14 6.64
N GLU A 3 -11.97 11.30 6.76
CA GLU A 3 -11.88 9.92 7.28
C GLU A 3 -10.86 9.04 6.56
N MET A 4 -10.74 9.21 5.25
CA MET A 4 -9.87 8.37 4.42
C MET A 4 -8.39 8.75 4.55
N ILE A 5 -8.09 9.98 4.99
CA ILE A 5 -6.73 10.50 4.98
C ILE A 5 -5.98 10.08 6.25
N LEU A 6 -6.58 10.25 7.43
CA LEU A 6 -5.89 9.96 8.69
C LEU A 6 -5.76 8.45 8.92
N SER A 7 -6.80 7.69 8.58
CA SER A 7 -6.76 6.22 8.57
C SER A 7 -5.60 5.71 7.69
N PHE A 8 -5.54 6.15 6.44
CA PHE A 8 -4.46 5.79 5.52
C PHE A 8 -3.06 6.15 6.07
N VAL A 9 -2.91 7.34 6.66
CA VAL A 9 -1.63 7.76 7.26
C VAL A 9 -1.23 6.84 8.42
N VAL A 10 -2.15 6.50 9.33
CA VAL A 10 -1.86 5.58 10.44
C VAL A 10 -1.47 4.18 9.94
N ASP A 11 -2.13 3.66 8.90
CA ASP A 11 -1.78 2.35 8.30
C ASP A 11 -0.41 2.36 7.64
N ALA A 12 -0.11 3.42 6.87
CA ALA A 12 1.20 3.58 6.25
C ALA A 12 2.31 3.66 7.31
N THR A 13 2.04 4.36 8.41
CA THR A 13 2.93 4.47 9.56
C THR A 13 3.14 3.11 10.22
N LEU A 14 2.08 2.32 10.44
CA LEU A 14 2.14 0.96 10.99
C LEU A 14 2.99 0.03 10.12
N TYR A 15 2.78 0.05 8.82
CA TYR A 15 3.57 -0.75 7.87
C TYR A 15 5.06 -0.40 7.93
N ARG A 16 5.39 0.90 7.98
CA ARG A 16 6.77 1.38 8.13
C ARG A 16 7.40 0.95 9.47
N VAL A 17 6.65 1.02 10.57
CA VAL A 17 7.14 0.56 11.88
C VAL A 17 7.43 -0.94 11.85
N ALA A 18 6.52 -1.75 11.31
CA ALA A 18 6.69 -3.20 11.21
C ALA A 18 7.93 -3.57 10.39
N SER A 19 8.19 -2.88 9.27
CA SER A 19 9.39 -3.11 8.46
C SER A 19 10.68 -2.68 9.17
N LEU A 20 10.65 -1.61 9.97
CA LEU A 20 11.82 -1.15 10.73
C LEU A 20 12.16 -2.05 11.93
N ILE A 21 11.18 -2.76 12.52
CA ILE A 21 11.41 -3.68 13.65
C ILE A 21 12.34 -4.84 13.27
N THR A 22 12.31 -5.26 12.00
CA THR A 22 13.16 -6.34 11.47
C THR A 22 14.53 -5.84 11.00
N ASN A 23 14.76 -4.52 10.95
CA ASN A 23 16.02 -3.95 10.46
C ASN A 23 17.18 -4.08 11.46
N GLU A 24 18.38 -4.32 10.92
CA GLU A 24 19.60 -4.49 11.72
C GLU A 24 20.00 -3.21 12.48
N ILE A 25 19.77 -2.02 11.89
CA ILE A 25 20.11 -0.75 12.54
C ILE A 25 19.29 -0.49 13.81
N THR A 26 18.03 -0.92 13.85
CA THR A 26 17.15 -0.71 15.01
C THR A 26 17.54 -1.63 16.15
N GLY A 27 18.03 -2.83 15.83
CA GLY A 27 18.74 -3.70 16.78
C GLY A 27 20.01 -3.05 17.31
N ALA A 28 20.88 -2.56 16.42
CA ALA A 28 22.16 -1.93 16.79
C ALA A 28 21.99 -0.68 17.66
N TRP A 29 20.88 0.05 17.53
CA TRP A 29 20.58 1.25 18.33
C TRP A 29 19.68 0.98 19.53
N ASN A 30 19.36 -0.29 19.81
CA ASN A 30 18.47 -0.71 20.90
C ASN A 30 17.09 -0.01 20.84
N LEU A 31 16.54 0.13 19.63
CA LEU A 31 15.24 0.73 19.35
C LEU A 31 14.13 -0.31 19.11
N LYS A 32 14.46 -1.61 19.09
CA LYS A 32 13.49 -2.67 18.77
C LYS A 32 12.26 -2.67 19.71
N ASN A 33 12.49 -2.57 21.02
CA ASN A 33 11.41 -2.49 22.00
C ASN A 33 10.65 -1.16 21.93
N ASP A 34 11.36 -0.08 21.60
CA ASP A 34 10.78 1.24 21.39
C ASP A 34 9.78 1.20 20.21
N LEU A 35 10.19 0.63 19.06
CA LEU A 35 9.33 0.47 17.88
C LEU A 35 8.19 -0.54 18.10
N LYS A 36 8.40 -1.61 18.86
CA LYS A 36 7.30 -2.52 19.22
C LYS A 36 6.23 -1.81 20.05
N GLY A 37 6.63 -1.00 21.03
CA GLY A 37 5.67 -0.19 21.79
C GLY A 37 4.98 0.90 20.95
N LEU A 38 5.61 1.32 19.86
CA LEU A 38 5.03 2.23 18.87
C LEU A 38 3.94 1.54 18.06
N GLU A 39 4.23 0.35 17.53
CA GLU A 39 3.30 -0.52 16.81
C GLU A 39 2.04 -0.78 17.66
N GLU A 40 2.22 -1.22 18.92
CA GLU A 40 1.11 -1.45 19.86
C GLU A 40 0.23 -0.20 20.05
N SER A 41 0.85 0.98 20.14
CA SER A 41 0.12 2.23 20.34
C SER A 41 -0.66 2.65 19.10
N LEU A 42 -0.05 2.52 17.92
CA LEU A 42 -0.69 2.83 16.64
C LEU A 42 -1.84 1.87 16.33
N THR A 43 -1.71 0.58 16.65
CA THR A 43 -2.78 -0.41 16.47
C THR A 43 -4.02 -0.07 17.32
N LEU A 44 -3.82 0.37 18.56
CA LEU A 44 -4.93 0.79 19.42
C LEU A 44 -5.57 2.10 18.94
N ILE A 45 -4.75 3.07 18.52
CA ILE A 45 -5.23 4.32 17.93
C ILE A 45 -6.03 4.05 16.65
N ARG A 46 -5.58 3.12 15.82
CA ARG A 46 -6.29 2.68 14.61
C ARG A 46 -7.68 2.16 14.94
N GLY A 47 -7.80 1.34 15.99
CA GLY A 47 -9.09 0.76 16.40
C GLY A 47 -10.15 1.78 16.84
N VAL A 48 -9.73 2.95 17.33
CA VAL A 48 -10.64 4.03 17.79
C VAL A 48 -10.82 5.15 16.77
N LEU A 49 -10.11 5.10 15.65
CA LEU A 49 -10.02 6.23 14.73
C LEU A 49 -11.36 6.55 14.06
N GLN A 50 -12.11 5.51 13.68
CA GLN A 50 -13.43 5.67 13.07
C GLN A 50 -14.40 6.36 14.03
N ASP A 51 -14.51 5.87 15.27
CA ASP A 51 -15.37 6.47 16.30
C ASP A 51 -14.98 7.94 16.58
N ALA A 52 -13.67 8.23 16.58
CA ALA A 52 -13.18 9.59 16.76
C ALA A 52 -13.58 10.52 15.59
N GLU A 53 -13.53 10.03 14.36
CA GLU A 53 -13.86 10.80 13.17
C GLU A 53 -15.36 11.10 13.07
N GLU A 54 -16.22 10.14 13.41
CA GLU A 54 -17.66 10.33 13.51
C GLU A 54 -18.00 11.41 14.56
N GLN A 55 -17.32 11.38 15.71
CA GLN A 55 -17.57 12.30 16.81
C GLN A 55 -16.91 13.69 16.66
N GLN A 56 -16.02 13.90 15.69
CA GLN A 56 -15.22 15.12 15.59
C GLN A 56 -16.06 16.38 15.30
N THR A 57 -17.21 16.22 14.65
CA THR A 57 -18.10 17.33 14.27
C THR A 57 -18.82 17.92 15.48
N GLU A 58 -19.07 17.09 16.49
CA GLU A 58 -19.85 17.46 17.68
C GLU A 58 -18.95 17.68 18.91
N ARG A 59 -17.82 16.97 19.01
CA ARG A 59 -16.92 17.01 20.16
C ARG A 59 -15.59 17.66 19.78
N GLU A 60 -15.49 18.97 20.03
CA GLU A 60 -14.25 19.74 19.83
C GLU A 60 -12.99 19.16 20.53
N PRO A 61 -13.07 18.51 21.72
CA PRO A 61 -11.92 17.78 22.27
C PRO A 61 -11.41 16.64 21.38
N VAL A 62 -12.31 15.89 20.74
CA VAL A 62 -11.98 14.77 19.83
C VAL A 62 -11.35 15.30 18.54
N LYS A 63 -11.88 16.40 18.00
CA LYS A 63 -11.29 17.09 16.83
C LYS A 63 -9.88 17.58 17.09
N ARG A 64 -9.61 18.16 18.27
CA ARG A 64 -8.25 18.54 18.67
C ARG A 64 -7.33 17.33 18.85
N TRP A 65 -7.87 16.23 19.37
CA TRP A 65 -7.13 14.98 19.50
C TRP A 65 -6.73 14.41 18.13
N LEU A 66 -7.64 14.38 17.15
CA LEU A 66 -7.35 13.97 15.77
C LEU A 66 -6.29 14.86 15.10
N LYS A 67 -6.38 16.18 15.29
CA LYS A 67 -5.36 17.11 14.78
C LYS A 67 -3.97 16.80 15.36
N LYS A 68 -3.90 16.60 16.68
CA LYS A 68 -2.65 16.26 17.36
C LYS A 68 -2.10 14.90 16.91
N LEU A 69 -2.97 13.92 16.68
CA LEU A 69 -2.57 12.63 16.10
C LEU A 69 -1.96 12.82 14.71
N LYS A 70 -2.60 13.62 13.85
CA LYS A 70 -2.08 13.95 12.53
C LYS A 70 -0.69 14.59 12.60
N ASP A 71 -0.53 15.63 13.41
CA ASP A 71 0.75 16.33 13.56
C ASP A 71 1.88 15.38 13.99
N VAL A 72 1.59 14.44 14.90
CA VAL A 72 2.58 13.46 15.37
C VAL A 72 2.84 12.36 14.33
N ALA A 73 1.84 11.98 13.53
CA ALA A 73 2.02 11.02 12.45
C ALA A 73 2.87 11.60 11.31
N ASP A 74 2.63 12.86 10.94
CA ASP A 74 3.44 13.58 9.94
C ASP A 74 4.91 13.69 10.40
N ASP A 75 5.15 14.03 11.68
CA ASP A 75 6.50 14.05 12.27
C ASP A 75 7.15 12.65 12.30
N ALA A 76 6.36 11.60 12.54
CA ALA A 76 6.84 10.22 12.56
C ALA A 76 7.23 9.74 11.16
N ASP A 77 6.49 10.13 10.12
CA ASP A 77 6.77 9.75 8.74
C ASP A 77 8.15 10.25 8.28
N VAL A 78 8.44 11.53 8.55
CA VAL A 78 9.75 12.14 8.31
C VAL A 78 10.85 11.43 9.09
N LEU A 79 10.56 11.04 10.32
CA LEU A 79 11.53 10.32 11.16
C LEU A 79 11.86 8.93 10.62
N PHE A 80 10.87 8.21 10.08
CA PHE A 80 11.08 6.90 9.49
C PHE A 80 11.89 6.97 8.20
N ASP A 81 11.70 8.01 7.40
CA ASP A 81 12.54 8.27 6.23
C ASP A 81 14.01 8.52 6.64
N GLU A 82 14.26 9.31 7.69
CA GLU A 82 15.62 9.49 8.23
C GLU A 82 16.23 8.15 8.72
N LEU A 83 15.44 7.29 9.38
CA LEU A 83 15.91 5.98 9.85
C LEU A 83 16.26 5.05 8.68
N ALA A 84 15.39 4.97 7.68
CA ALA A 84 15.60 4.15 6.50
C ALA A 84 16.82 4.62 5.70
N TYR A 85 17.01 5.94 5.59
CA TYR A 85 18.19 6.53 4.98
C TYR A 85 19.48 6.15 5.70
N GLU A 86 19.53 6.25 7.04
CA GLU A 86 20.73 5.89 7.80
C GLU A 86 21.03 4.38 7.77
N ASP A 87 20.00 3.52 7.69
CA ASP A 87 20.18 2.09 7.44
C ASP A 87 20.89 1.83 6.11
N LEU A 88 20.36 2.42 5.03
CA LEU A 88 20.91 2.27 3.69
C LEU A 88 22.34 2.85 3.62
N ARG A 89 22.55 4.04 4.18
CA ARG A 89 23.84 4.71 4.22
C ARG A 89 24.90 3.84 4.91
N ARG A 90 24.57 3.21 6.04
CA ARG A 90 25.49 2.28 6.73
C ARG A 90 25.80 1.04 5.90
N LYS A 91 24.80 0.45 5.24
CA LYS A 91 25.02 -0.71 4.35
C LYS A 91 25.99 -0.37 3.22
N VAL A 92 25.84 0.80 2.60
CA VAL A 92 26.76 1.30 1.56
C VAL A 92 28.16 1.53 2.13
N GLU A 93 28.29 2.23 3.27
CA GLU A 93 29.60 2.48 3.90
C GLU A 93 30.33 1.19 4.33
N MET A 94 29.59 0.13 4.70
CA MET A 94 30.14 -1.19 5.03
C MET A 94 30.61 -1.95 3.77
N GLN A 95 29.85 -1.87 2.67
CA GLN A 95 30.23 -2.47 1.39
C GLN A 95 31.47 -1.80 0.78
N GLU A 96 31.59 -0.48 0.88
CA GLU A 96 32.78 0.27 0.43
C GLU A 96 34.05 -0.09 1.24
N GLN A 97 33.90 -0.49 2.50
CA GLN A 97 35.01 -0.93 3.36
C GLN A 97 35.45 -2.37 3.05
N LEU A 98 34.52 -3.26 2.68
CA LEU A 98 34.83 -4.65 2.30
C LEU A 98 35.60 -4.72 0.96
N GLY A 99 35.45 -3.74 0.07
CA GLY A 99 36.17 -3.65 -1.21
C GLY A 99 37.59 -3.09 -1.12
N ARG A 100 38.05 -2.66 0.07
CA ARG A 100 39.43 -2.16 0.30
C ARG A 100 40.13 -2.96 1.38
N GLU A 101 40.34 -4.25 1.14
CA GLU A 101 41.51 -4.92 1.73
C GLU A 101 42.76 -4.35 1.05
N VAL A 102 43.29 -3.26 1.61
CA VAL A 102 44.71 -2.93 1.79
C VAL A 102 44.80 -1.43 2.07
N SER A 103 45.40 -1.13 3.22
CA SER A 103 45.89 0.19 3.66
C SER A 103 44.86 1.19 4.16
N CYS A 104 44.69 1.26 5.48
CA CYS A 104 44.40 2.52 6.20
C CYS A 104 44.60 2.39 7.72
N LEU A 105 45.85 2.14 8.13
CA LEU A 105 46.28 2.19 9.53
C LEU A 105 46.62 3.60 10.04
N PHE A 106 46.60 4.66 9.23
CA PHE A 106 46.90 6.02 9.72
C PHE A 106 45.97 7.07 9.11
N SER A 107 45.05 7.59 9.92
CA SER A 107 44.43 8.91 9.70
C SER A 107 43.70 9.38 10.96
N PHE A 108 44.18 10.47 11.56
CA PHE A 108 43.57 11.19 12.69
C PHE A 108 42.15 11.72 12.39
N SER A 109 41.66 11.58 11.14
CA SER A 109 40.28 11.91 10.75
C SER A 109 39.21 10.91 11.21
N LYS A 110 39.60 9.78 11.84
CA LYS A 110 38.64 8.81 12.40
C LYS A 110 37.94 9.35 13.65
N GLY A 111 38.61 10.17 14.47
CA GLY A 111 38.05 10.71 15.71
C GLY A 111 36.85 11.64 15.50
N THR A 112 36.96 12.63 14.62
CA THR A 112 35.86 13.56 14.29
C THR A 112 34.71 12.88 13.55
N ARG A 113 34.99 11.85 12.75
CA ARG A 113 33.96 11.06 12.04
C ARG A 113 33.15 10.17 12.99
N CYS A 114 33.80 9.54 13.98
CA CYS A 114 33.13 8.72 14.99
C CYS A 114 32.27 9.57 15.94
N VAL A 115 32.74 10.76 16.34
CA VAL A 115 31.98 11.68 17.20
C VAL A 115 30.71 12.18 16.49
N LYS A 116 30.80 12.57 15.21
CA LYS A 116 29.62 12.97 14.42
C LYS A 116 28.60 11.83 14.26
N LYS A 117 29.07 10.59 14.07
CA LYS A 117 28.18 9.41 14.02
C LYS A 117 27.48 9.18 15.36
N ALA A 118 28.21 9.22 16.47
CA ALA A 118 27.62 9.07 17.81
C ALA A 118 26.59 10.18 18.13
N GLU A 119 26.87 11.43 17.77
CA GLU A 119 25.95 12.54 17.94
C GLU A 119 24.64 12.35 17.15
N LEU A 120 24.74 11.89 15.89
CA LEU A 120 23.57 11.54 15.07
C LEU A 120 22.77 10.40 15.70
N HIS A 121 23.42 9.34 16.19
CA HIS A 121 22.76 8.23 16.88
C HIS A 121 21.96 8.70 18.10
N VAL A 122 22.57 9.51 18.96
CA VAL A 122 21.91 10.03 20.16
C VAL A 122 20.72 10.90 19.79
N LYS A 123 20.88 11.80 18.80
CA LYS A 123 19.78 12.65 18.32
C LYS A 123 18.62 11.81 17.79
N MET A 124 18.91 10.78 17.00
CA MET A 124 17.88 9.97 16.35
C MET A 124 17.13 9.09 17.35
N VAL A 125 17.85 8.41 18.25
CA VAL A 125 17.25 7.64 19.35
C VAL A 125 16.37 8.53 20.23
N HIS A 126 16.82 9.76 20.51
CA HIS A 126 16.03 10.72 21.27
C HIS A 126 14.74 11.12 20.54
N LYS A 127 14.81 11.43 19.23
CA LYS A 127 13.63 11.74 18.41
C LYS A 127 12.62 10.58 18.42
N VAL A 128 13.07 9.34 18.17
CA VAL A 128 12.21 8.13 18.18
C VAL A 128 11.50 7.97 19.51
N ARG A 129 12.25 8.05 20.62
CA ARG A 129 11.66 7.94 21.96
C ARG A 129 10.69 9.07 22.28
N LYS A 130 10.93 10.29 21.78
CA LYS A 130 10.00 11.41 21.93
C LYS A 130 8.69 11.13 21.19
N THR A 131 8.75 10.67 19.94
CA THR A 131 7.56 10.31 19.14
C THR A 131 6.75 9.22 19.81
N ILE A 132 7.40 8.17 20.32
CA ILE A 132 6.74 7.09 21.06
C ILE A 132 6.02 7.61 22.31
N LYS A 133 6.66 8.50 23.07
CA LYS A 133 6.03 9.11 24.25
C LYS A 133 4.80 9.93 23.87
N LEU A 134 4.85 10.68 22.77
CA LEU A 134 3.71 11.46 22.28
C LEU A 134 2.56 10.55 21.84
N LEU A 135 2.84 9.49 21.09
CA LEU A 135 1.80 8.53 20.67
C LEU A 135 1.21 7.75 21.83
N LYS A 136 2.01 7.35 22.83
CA LYS A 136 1.49 6.77 24.08
C LYS A 136 0.56 7.74 24.82
N LYS A 137 0.88 9.04 24.82
CA LYS A 137 0.01 10.06 25.41
C LYS A 137 -1.30 10.18 24.63
N ILE A 138 -1.25 10.25 23.29
CA ILE A 138 -2.42 10.30 22.41
C ILE A 138 -3.30 9.06 22.61
N LYS A 139 -2.70 7.88 22.67
CA LYS A 139 -3.39 6.62 22.96
C LYS A 139 -4.16 6.68 24.28
N ASN A 140 -3.54 7.16 25.36
CA ASN A 140 -4.20 7.26 26.66
C ASN A 140 -5.34 8.30 26.65
N GLU A 141 -5.12 9.45 25.98
CA GLU A 141 -6.16 10.48 25.80
C GLU A 141 -7.39 9.91 25.08
N ALA A 142 -7.21 8.98 24.13
CA ALA A 142 -8.33 8.34 23.45
C ALA A 142 -9.24 7.57 24.42
N THR A 143 -8.63 6.87 25.38
CA THR A 143 -9.35 6.18 26.45
C THR A 143 -10.09 7.18 27.35
N ASP A 144 -9.45 8.29 27.72
CA ASP A 144 -10.06 9.34 28.54
C ASP A 144 -11.27 10.01 27.86
N PHE A 145 -11.26 10.12 26.53
CA PHE A 145 -12.39 10.64 25.76
C PHE A 145 -13.54 9.65 25.60
N GLY A 146 -13.37 8.40 26.05
CA GLY A 146 -14.35 7.33 25.94
C GLY A 146 -14.50 6.81 24.52
N LEU A 147 -13.48 6.99 23.67
CA LEU A 147 -13.51 6.48 22.30
C LEU A 147 -13.51 4.95 22.32
N ARG A 148 -14.38 4.36 21.51
CA ARG A 148 -14.59 2.92 21.48
C ARG A 148 -13.82 2.30 20.35
N VAL A 149 -13.21 1.15 20.62
CA VAL A 149 -12.74 0.28 19.56
C VAL A 149 -13.99 -0.27 18.88
N LEU A 150 -14.24 0.18 17.66
CA LEU A 150 -15.30 -0.41 16.85
C LEU A 150 -14.77 -1.76 16.36
N SER A 151 -15.07 -2.83 17.11
CA SER A 151 -14.79 -4.19 16.67
C SER A 151 -15.49 -4.41 15.33
N ARG A 152 -14.68 -4.70 14.31
CA ARG A 152 -15.09 -4.94 12.92
C ARG A 152 -15.95 -6.20 12.73
N ASP A 153 -16.44 -6.81 13.81
CA ASP A 153 -17.18 -8.08 13.81
C ASP A 153 -18.69 -7.91 13.56
N GLY A 154 -19.23 -6.68 13.60
CA GLY A 154 -20.66 -6.43 13.38
C GLY A 154 -21.01 -5.56 12.18
N ILE A 155 -20.02 -4.91 11.55
CA ILE A 155 -20.24 -3.84 10.55
C ILE A 155 -19.60 -4.18 9.19
N MET A 156 -18.79 -5.25 9.11
CA MET A 156 -18.15 -5.67 7.86
C MET A 156 -19.12 -6.19 6.79
N SER A 157 -20.36 -6.52 7.14
CA SER A 157 -21.36 -6.93 6.14
C SER A 157 -22.01 -5.74 5.42
N GLN A 158 -21.79 -4.50 5.84
CA GLN A 158 -22.50 -3.34 5.26
C GLN A 158 -21.66 -2.08 5.00
N ILE A 159 -20.42 -1.96 5.50
CA ILE A 159 -19.50 -0.97 4.93
C ILE A 159 -18.78 -1.61 3.74
N ASN A 160 -19.52 -1.75 2.64
CA ASN A 160 -18.87 -1.72 1.34
C ASN A 160 -18.17 -0.36 1.26
N PHE A 161 -16.85 -0.33 1.43
CA PHE A 161 -16.09 0.73 0.78
C PHE A 161 -16.26 0.45 -0.71
N ASP A 162 -17.28 1.03 -1.33
CA ASP A 162 -17.46 1.06 -2.78
C ASP A 162 -16.34 1.95 -3.36
N ARG A 163 -15.09 1.53 -3.18
CA ARG A 163 -13.96 1.98 -3.97
C ARG A 163 -14.23 1.48 -5.36
N THR A 164 -14.80 2.38 -6.15
CA THR A 164 -15.05 2.16 -7.56
C THR A 164 -13.91 2.82 -8.31
N THR A 165 -13.27 2.06 -9.18
CA THR A 165 -12.36 2.60 -10.18
C THR A 165 -12.91 2.28 -11.55
N ASP A 166 -12.84 3.26 -12.43
CA ASP A 166 -13.22 3.12 -13.83
C ASP A 166 -11.95 3.01 -14.70
N SER A 167 -12.17 2.81 -16.00
CA SER A 167 -11.10 2.77 -16.99
C SER A 167 -10.94 4.10 -17.78
N ILE A 168 -11.62 5.16 -17.35
CA ILE A 168 -11.66 6.47 -18.00
C ILE A 168 -10.41 7.28 -17.65
N LEU A 169 -9.85 7.95 -18.65
CA LEU A 169 -8.69 8.81 -18.48
C LEU A 169 -9.16 10.24 -18.19
N ASP A 170 -9.22 10.61 -16.91
CA ASP A 170 -9.84 11.88 -16.49
C ASP A 170 -8.94 13.11 -16.63
N ASN A 171 -7.61 12.94 -16.61
CA ASN A 171 -6.64 14.04 -16.60
C ASN A 171 -5.36 13.73 -17.39
N PRO A 172 -4.68 14.76 -17.95
CA PRO A 172 -3.40 14.58 -18.62
C PRO A 172 -2.30 14.20 -17.61
N ILE A 173 -1.87 12.94 -17.65
CA ILE A 173 -0.79 12.43 -16.81
C ILE A 173 0.55 12.75 -17.48
N VAL A 174 1.45 13.39 -16.75
CA VAL A 174 2.79 13.79 -17.21
C VAL A 174 3.88 12.84 -16.67
N GLY A 175 4.99 12.72 -17.40
CA GLY A 175 6.20 12.05 -16.92
C GLY A 175 6.22 10.51 -16.99
N ARG A 176 5.14 9.85 -17.43
CA ARG A 176 5.02 8.37 -17.44
C ARG A 176 5.22 7.70 -18.81
N LYS A 177 5.72 8.44 -19.81
CA LYS A 177 5.79 7.95 -21.21
C LYS A 177 6.70 6.72 -21.38
N ALA A 178 7.82 6.68 -20.63
CA ALA A 178 8.76 5.56 -20.65
C ALA A 178 8.12 4.30 -20.05
N ASP A 179 7.60 4.41 -18.82
CA ASP A 179 6.88 3.34 -18.12
C ASP A 179 5.76 2.72 -18.97
N VAL A 180 4.93 3.56 -19.59
CA VAL A 180 3.84 3.11 -20.47
C VAL A 180 4.39 2.35 -21.67
N SER A 181 5.45 2.84 -22.29
CA SER A 181 6.01 2.23 -23.49
C SER A 181 6.67 0.88 -23.18
N GLU A 182 7.32 0.76 -22.01
CA GLU A 182 7.89 -0.50 -21.53
C GLU A 182 6.81 -1.56 -21.27
N ILE A 183 5.75 -1.20 -20.55
CA ILE A 183 4.65 -2.13 -20.26
C ILE A 183 3.92 -2.53 -21.55
N VAL A 184 3.62 -1.58 -22.43
CA VAL A 184 2.97 -1.88 -23.71
C VAL A 184 3.85 -2.78 -24.58
N HIS A 185 5.17 -2.58 -24.56
CA HIS A 185 6.10 -3.47 -25.26
C HIS A 185 6.06 -4.90 -24.69
N LEU A 186 6.07 -5.04 -23.36
CA LEU A 186 5.91 -6.35 -22.70
C LEU A 186 4.61 -7.03 -23.15
N LEU A 187 3.49 -6.32 -23.13
CA LEU A 187 2.19 -6.81 -23.59
C LEU A 187 2.18 -7.18 -25.09
N SER A 188 2.96 -6.49 -25.92
CA SER A 188 3.05 -6.76 -27.38
C SER A 188 3.89 -7.99 -27.69
N SER A 189 4.91 -8.28 -26.89
CA SER A 189 5.89 -9.34 -27.16
C SER A 189 5.40 -10.78 -26.87
N CYS A 190 4.11 -10.94 -26.57
CA CYS A 190 3.57 -12.14 -25.94
C CYS A 190 2.80 -13.09 -26.87
N ASP A 191 2.95 -12.98 -28.19
CA ASP A 191 2.21 -13.81 -29.17
C ASP A 191 2.46 -15.33 -29.05
N GLN A 192 3.39 -15.78 -28.20
CA GLN A 192 3.67 -17.20 -27.91
C GLN A 192 3.17 -17.70 -26.54
N ARG A 193 2.59 -16.84 -25.69
CA ARG A 193 2.15 -17.22 -24.33
C ARG A 193 0.63 -17.14 -24.19
N VAL A 194 0.02 -18.21 -23.65
CA VAL A 194 -1.43 -18.31 -23.39
C VAL A 194 -1.91 -17.24 -22.40
N LEU A 195 -1.07 -16.86 -21.42
CA LEU A 195 -1.37 -15.83 -20.43
C LEU A 195 -0.12 -15.02 -20.08
N THR A 196 -0.24 -13.70 -20.04
CA THR A 196 0.82 -12.79 -19.58
C THR A 196 0.29 -11.91 -18.45
N VAL A 197 1.01 -11.91 -17.33
CA VAL A 197 0.64 -11.15 -16.13
C VAL A 197 1.72 -10.10 -15.87
N VAL A 198 1.32 -8.82 -15.76
CA VAL A 198 2.21 -7.70 -15.44
C VAL A 198 1.78 -7.07 -14.13
N PRO A 199 2.46 -7.35 -13.01
CA PRO A 199 2.11 -6.75 -11.72
C PRO A 199 2.62 -5.31 -11.63
N ILE A 200 1.75 -4.38 -11.22
CA ILE A 200 2.11 -2.99 -10.89
C ILE A 200 1.99 -2.80 -9.37
N VAL A 201 3.13 -2.82 -8.67
CA VAL A 201 3.18 -2.80 -7.21
C VAL A 201 3.82 -1.50 -6.71
N GLY A 202 3.34 -1.01 -5.57
CA GLY A 202 3.91 0.18 -4.92
C GLY A 202 2.99 0.72 -3.84
N MET A 203 3.49 1.68 -3.06
CA MET A 203 2.73 2.35 -2.01
C MET A 203 1.47 3.06 -2.55
N GLY A 204 0.49 3.31 -1.67
CA GLY A 204 -0.69 4.11 -1.99
C GLY A 204 -0.30 5.52 -2.45
N GLY A 205 -1.09 6.11 -3.35
CA GLY A 205 -0.85 7.47 -3.85
C GLY A 205 0.24 7.61 -4.93
N LEU A 206 0.98 6.55 -5.30
CA LEU A 206 2.03 6.61 -6.34
C LEU A 206 1.50 6.71 -7.79
N GLY A 207 0.19 6.69 -7.99
CA GLY A 207 -0.43 6.75 -9.32
C GLY A 207 -0.39 5.42 -10.09
N LYS A 208 -0.44 4.28 -9.39
CA LYS A 208 -0.47 2.93 -10.02
C LYS A 208 -1.69 2.76 -10.94
N THR A 209 -2.89 3.02 -10.42
CA THR A 209 -4.14 3.00 -11.20
C THR A 209 -4.10 3.97 -12.37
N ALA A 210 -3.50 5.15 -12.18
CA ALA A 210 -3.31 6.14 -13.25
C ALA A 210 -2.39 5.61 -14.36
N LEU A 211 -1.30 4.92 -14.01
CA LEU A 211 -0.43 4.25 -14.97
C LEU A 211 -1.15 3.11 -15.72
N ALA A 212 -1.91 2.27 -15.01
CA ALA A 212 -2.71 1.21 -15.62
C ALA A 212 -3.73 1.75 -16.64
N LYS A 213 -4.44 2.84 -16.29
CA LYS A 213 -5.35 3.56 -17.20
C LYS A 213 -4.64 4.00 -18.50
N LEU A 214 -3.43 4.56 -18.40
CA LEU A 214 -2.64 4.96 -19.57
C LEU A 214 -2.22 3.77 -20.44
N VAL A 215 -1.74 2.70 -19.81
CA VAL A 215 -1.33 1.48 -20.51
C VAL A 215 -2.50 0.90 -21.28
N CYS A 216 -3.68 0.77 -20.64
CA CYS A 216 -4.90 0.33 -21.28
C CYS A 216 -5.26 1.16 -22.51
N HIS A 217 -5.28 2.49 -22.35
CA HIS A 217 -5.59 3.38 -23.45
C HIS A 217 -4.62 3.20 -24.62
N LYS A 218 -3.31 3.14 -24.33
CA LYS A 218 -2.27 2.98 -25.37
C LYS A 218 -2.29 1.61 -26.03
N ALA A 219 -2.61 0.55 -25.29
CA ALA A 219 -2.69 -0.81 -25.80
C ALA A 219 -3.86 -0.97 -26.77
N ILE A 220 -5.02 -0.39 -26.45
CA ILE A 220 -6.20 -0.36 -27.32
C ILE A 220 -5.98 0.56 -28.53
N GLU A 221 -5.38 1.74 -28.36
CA GLU A 221 -5.02 2.64 -29.47
C GLU A 221 -4.10 1.95 -30.49
N ARG A 222 -3.25 1.03 -30.03
CA ARG A 222 -2.35 0.23 -30.88
C ARG A 222 -2.99 -1.05 -31.44
N ASN A 223 -4.27 -1.31 -31.16
CA ASN A 223 -4.99 -2.52 -31.55
C ASN A 223 -4.25 -3.81 -31.14
N LEU A 224 -3.65 -3.82 -29.94
CA LEU A 224 -2.95 -5.01 -29.43
C LEU A 224 -3.91 -6.08 -28.86
N PHE A 225 -5.11 -5.65 -28.48
CA PHE A 225 -6.16 -6.45 -27.86
C PHE A 225 -7.50 -6.05 -28.48
N ASP A 226 -8.37 -7.04 -28.70
CA ASP A 226 -9.72 -6.88 -29.22
C ASP A 226 -10.64 -6.28 -28.15
N ASP A 227 -10.46 -6.72 -26.90
CA ASP A 227 -11.33 -6.39 -25.78
C ASP A 227 -10.52 -5.87 -24.58
N LYS A 228 -11.10 -4.90 -23.85
CA LYS A 228 -10.56 -4.37 -22.59
C LYS A 228 -11.57 -4.61 -21.48
N ILE A 229 -11.12 -5.28 -20.42
CA ILE A 229 -11.93 -5.58 -19.25
C ILE A 229 -11.27 -4.94 -18.04
N TRP A 230 -12.02 -4.15 -17.27
CA TRP A 230 -11.54 -3.46 -16.08
C TRP A 230 -12.42 -3.83 -14.89
N VAL A 231 -11.80 -4.41 -13.87
CA VAL A 231 -12.48 -4.86 -12.65
C VAL A 231 -11.79 -4.24 -11.45
N CYS A 232 -12.56 -3.59 -10.59
CA CYS A 232 -12.06 -3.08 -9.31
C CYS A 232 -12.30 -4.16 -8.24
N VAL A 233 -11.22 -4.77 -7.74
CA VAL A 233 -11.34 -5.94 -6.85
C VAL A 233 -11.72 -5.52 -5.42
N SER A 234 -11.18 -4.40 -4.92
CA SER A 234 -11.38 -3.89 -3.55
C SER A 234 -10.95 -4.88 -2.43
N ASP A 235 -11.22 -4.55 -1.17
CA ASP A 235 -10.73 -5.26 0.02
C ASP A 235 -11.11 -6.76 0.07
N ASN A 236 -12.22 -7.16 -0.57
CA ASN A 236 -12.69 -8.55 -0.60
C ASN A 236 -12.54 -9.14 -2.00
N PHE A 237 -11.49 -9.95 -2.22
CA PHE A 237 -11.38 -10.79 -3.41
C PHE A 237 -12.62 -11.69 -3.48
N ASN A 238 -13.42 -11.61 -4.54
CA ASN A 238 -14.60 -12.45 -4.73
C ASN A 238 -14.69 -12.85 -6.20
N GLU A 239 -14.33 -14.11 -6.50
CA GLU A 239 -14.29 -14.65 -7.87
C GLU A 239 -15.62 -14.49 -8.60
N GLN A 240 -16.74 -14.78 -7.94
CA GLN A 240 -18.07 -14.64 -8.53
C GLN A 240 -18.38 -13.19 -8.89
N LYS A 241 -17.99 -12.25 -8.02
CA LYS A 241 -18.13 -10.81 -8.28
C LYS A 241 -17.23 -10.36 -9.43
N ILE A 242 -15.96 -10.77 -9.42
CA ILE A 242 -14.98 -10.46 -10.46
C ILE A 242 -15.47 -10.95 -11.82
N LEU A 243 -15.82 -12.24 -11.93
CA LEU A 243 -16.32 -12.83 -13.17
C LEU A 243 -17.64 -12.19 -13.61
N GLY A 244 -18.52 -11.86 -12.66
CA GLY A 244 -19.75 -11.12 -12.93
C GLY A 244 -19.49 -9.73 -13.52
N GLU A 245 -18.53 -8.98 -12.98
CA GLU A 245 -18.12 -7.66 -13.50
C GLU A 245 -17.44 -7.77 -14.87
N MET A 246 -16.62 -8.81 -15.09
CA MET A 246 -16.08 -9.12 -16.41
C MET A 246 -17.21 -9.34 -17.42
N LEU A 247 -18.23 -10.12 -17.07
CA LEU A 247 -19.37 -10.40 -17.95
C LEU A 247 -20.19 -9.13 -18.26
N GLN A 248 -20.34 -8.25 -17.27
CA GLN A 248 -21.03 -6.96 -17.46
C GLN A 248 -20.34 -6.04 -18.46
N THR A 249 -19.04 -6.23 -18.71
CA THR A 249 -18.31 -5.51 -19.76
C THR A 249 -18.86 -5.82 -21.15
N PHE A 250 -19.35 -7.05 -21.38
CA PHE A 250 -19.93 -7.48 -22.65
C PHE A 250 -21.45 -7.34 -22.68
N ASN A 251 -22.11 -7.56 -21.54
CA ASN A 251 -23.56 -7.48 -21.42
C ASN A 251 -23.97 -6.72 -20.15
N VAL A 252 -24.27 -5.44 -20.32
CA VAL A 252 -24.69 -4.54 -19.23
C VAL A 252 -25.91 -5.06 -18.47
N ASN A 253 -26.77 -5.86 -19.12
CA ASN A 253 -27.97 -6.44 -18.50
C ASN A 253 -27.73 -7.78 -17.80
N ALA A 254 -26.48 -8.27 -17.73
CA ALA A 254 -26.13 -9.50 -17.01
C ALA A 254 -26.10 -9.33 -15.48
N GLY A 255 -26.43 -8.14 -14.97
CA GLY A 255 -26.57 -7.84 -13.54
C GLY A 255 -27.70 -8.64 -12.89
N GLY A 256 -27.42 -9.89 -12.52
CA GLY A 256 -28.38 -10.81 -11.92
C GLY A 256 -28.05 -12.28 -12.13
N VAL A 257 -27.11 -12.61 -13.02
CA VAL A 257 -26.61 -13.97 -13.16
C VAL A 257 -25.70 -14.27 -11.97
N THR A 258 -26.20 -15.07 -11.02
CA THR A 258 -25.43 -15.52 -9.85
C THR A 258 -24.88 -16.93 -10.04
N ASN A 259 -25.34 -17.67 -11.06
CA ASN A 259 -24.83 -19.02 -11.29
C ASN A 259 -23.44 -18.97 -11.95
N MET A 260 -22.42 -19.46 -11.24
CA MET A 260 -21.04 -19.53 -11.70
C MET A 260 -20.88 -20.23 -13.05
N ASP A 261 -21.52 -21.38 -13.25
CA ASP A 261 -21.42 -22.12 -14.51
C ASP A 261 -21.98 -21.33 -15.69
N ALA A 262 -23.02 -20.53 -15.44
CA ALA A 262 -23.62 -19.68 -16.47
C ALA A 262 -22.71 -18.49 -16.81
N ILE A 263 -22.10 -17.87 -15.79
CA ILE A 263 -21.12 -16.78 -15.98
C ILE A 263 -19.94 -17.29 -16.80
N LEU A 264 -19.36 -18.44 -16.41
CA LEU A 264 -18.21 -19.04 -17.08
C LEU A 264 -18.50 -19.38 -18.54
N LYS A 265 -19.62 -20.06 -18.82
CA LYS A 265 -19.98 -20.43 -20.20
C LYS A 265 -20.21 -19.22 -21.09
N GLU A 266 -20.85 -18.16 -20.58
CA GLU A 266 -21.07 -16.97 -21.39
C GLU A 266 -19.77 -16.20 -21.60
N LEU A 267 -18.93 -16.08 -20.57
CA LEU A 267 -17.60 -15.47 -20.72
C LEU A 267 -16.70 -16.23 -21.70
N GLU A 268 -16.67 -17.57 -21.60
CA GLU A 268 -15.93 -18.44 -22.53
C GLU A 268 -16.36 -18.15 -23.97
N LYS A 269 -17.66 -18.11 -24.23
CA LYS A 269 -18.23 -17.79 -25.54
C LYS A 269 -17.90 -16.38 -26.03
N GLN A 270 -17.88 -15.37 -25.15
CA GLN A 270 -17.56 -13.99 -25.53
C GLN A 270 -16.07 -13.80 -25.85
N LEU A 271 -15.21 -14.55 -25.15
CA LEU A 271 -13.75 -14.43 -25.23
C LEU A 271 -13.11 -15.43 -26.19
N GLU A 272 -13.87 -16.44 -26.65
CA GLU A 272 -13.40 -17.47 -27.58
C GLU A 272 -12.76 -16.86 -28.83
N GLY A 273 -11.48 -17.19 -29.06
CA GLY A 273 -10.72 -16.74 -30.23
C GLY A 273 -10.31 -15.27 -30.22
N ARG A 274 -10.48 -14.55 -29.10
CA ARG A 274 -10.12 -13.13 -28.97
C ARG A 274 -8.93 -12.91 -28.04
N LYS A 275 -8.18 -11.84 -28.30
CA LYS A 275 -7.08 -11.39 -27.44
C LYS A 275 -7.59 -10.25 -26.56
N PHE A 276 -7.73 -10.47 -25.27
CA PHE A 276 -8.27 -9.46 -24.34
C PHE A 276 -7.23 -8.98 -23.32
N LEU A 277 -7.40 -7.74 -22.87
CA LEU A 277 -6.63 -7.14 -21.77
C LEU A 277 -7.53 -7.06 -20.53
N LEU A 278 -7.20 -7.85 -19.50
CA LEU A 278 -7.86 -7.79 -18.20
C LEU A 278 -7.02 -6.97 -17.22
N VAL A 279 -7.62 -5.95 -16.62
CA VAL A 279 -7.06 -5.22 -15.48
C VAL A 279 -7.84 -5.51 -14.22
N LEU A 280 -7.14 -6.07 -13.24
CA LEU A 280 -7.61 -6.19 -11.87
C LEU A 280 -6.97 -5.08 -11.05
N ASP A 281 -7.75 -4.05 -10.73
CA ASP A 281 -7.30 -2.89 -9.98
C ASP A 281 -7.58 -3.04 -8.47
N ASP A 282 -6.70 -2.43 -7.66
CA ASP A 282 -6.78 -2.42 -6.19
C ASP A 282 -6.89 -3.82 -5.53
N VAL A 283 -6.01 -4.75 -5.93
CA VAL A 283 -5.94 -6.11 -5.36
C VAL A 283 -5.16 -6.11 -4.04
N TRP A 284 -5.81 -6.51 -2.94
CA TRP A 284 -5.23 -6.55 -1.59
C TRP A 284 -4.87 -7.98 -1.15
N ASN A 285 -3.64 -8.18 -0.64
CA ASN A 285 -3.13 -9.46 -0.14
C ASN A 285 -3.20 -9.56 1.40
N GLU A 286 -4.33 -9.22 2.03
CA GLU A 286 -4.39 -9.21 3.51
C GLU A 286 -4.43 -10.61 4.13
N ARG A 287 -4.64 -11.67 3.33
CA ARG A 287 -4.64 -13.06 3.79
C ARG A 287 -3.97 -13.96 2.75
N ASN A 288 -3.29 -15.01 3.20
CA ASN A 288 -2.75 -16.11 2.37
C ASN A 288 -3.82 -16.83 1.49
N GLU A 289 -5.06 -16.34 1.51
CA GLU A 289 -6.20 -16.81 0.72
C GLU A 289 -6.17 -16.28 -0.72
N VAL A 290 -5.57 -15.12 -1.00
CA VAL A 290 -5.58 -14.53 -2.36
C VAL A 290 -4.72 -15.31 -3.35
N SER A 291 -3.61 -15.91 -2.89
CA SER A 291 -2.77 -16.74 -3.75
C SER A 291 -3.53 -17.96 -4.28
N ASN A 292 -4.28 -18.64 -3.42
CA ASN A 292 -5.06 -19.82 -3.81
C ASN A 292 -6.22 -19.44 -4.74
N ARG A 293 -6.88 -18.31 -4.48
CA ARG A 293 -8.05 -17.85 -5.24
C ARG A 293 -7.69 -17.24 -6.60
N TRP A 294 -6.50 -16.66 -6.72
CA TRP A 294 -5.94 -16.27 -8.00
C TRP A 294 -5.63 -17.48 -8.86
N ASP A 295 -5.08 -18.55 -8.28
CA ASP A 295 -4.82 -19.78 -9.03
C ASP A 295 -6.12 -20.42 -9.52
N ASP A 296 -7.18 -20.42 -8.71
CA ASP A 296 -8.52 -20.87 -9.11
C ASP A 296 -9.10 -20.03 -10.26
N LEU A 297 -8.99 -18.70 -10.19
CA LEU A 297 -9.42 -17.80 -11.28
C LEU A 297 -8.58 -17.97 -12.55
N ARG A 298 -7.28 -18.26 -12.40
CA ARG A 298 -6.36 -18.45 -13.51
C ARG A 298 -6.62 -19.76 -14.26
N LEU A 299 -7.05 -20.81 -13.57
CA LEU A 299 -7.35 -22.12 -14.17
C LEU A 299 -8.59 -22.11 -15.07
N VAL A 300 -9.36 -21.03 -15.05
CA VAL A 300 -10.52 -20.81 -15.94
C VAL A 300 -10.10 -20.46 -17.38
N TRP A 301 -8.85 -20.06 -17.61
CA TRP A 301 -8.34 -19.51 -18.89
C TRP A 301 -7.07 -20.22 -19.37
#